data_AF-A0A3D3I7P8-F1
#
_entry.id   AF-A0A3D3I7P8-F1
#
_cell.length_a   1.000
_cell.length_b   1.000
_cell.length_c   1.000
_cell.angle_alpha   90.00
_cell.angle_beta   90.00
_cell.angle_gamma   90.00
#
_symmetry.space_group_name_H-M   'P 1'
#
loop_
_entity.id
_entity.type
_entity.pdbx_description
1 polymer ?
#
loop_
_entity_poly.entity_id
_entity_poly.type
_entity_poly.pdbx_seq_one_letter_code
_entity_poly.pdbx_strand_id
1 'polypeptide(L)'
;TLLSTAGSLIETNDEAALFRYPGTVGNQNAWKQIVTAFGTGSNESTNYFGPSPVIRGLLTGDPRLALWCVDGTNGNFEARPIGQFPGFAHARYSDNVIRGDLPSIWYLPAEVSFYRAELIVKGVISGDANSFYRQGVTEVLEFWGQDIPGAQKTLSNTEISTFVSGLADINGMTTTNALTAIGNQQYLETFWRPMEGWNHVRRTKVPNIGAAPGATISTMLKRFNYPPDESGSNPNTPPNLLTDVPQWFEN
;
A
#
# COMPACT_ATOMS: atom_id res chain seq x y z
N THR A 1 -8.11 25.85 -20.51
CA THR A 1 -9.44 25.21 -20.66
C THR A 1 -9.29 23.82 -21.23
N LEU A 2 -8.74 22.88 -20.46
CA LEU A 2 -8.36 21.52 -20.93
C LEU A 2 -9.10 20.40 -20.18
N LEU A 3 -10.31 20.68 -19.69
CA LEU A 3 -11.17 19.73 -18.98
C LEU A 3 -12.62 19.75 -19.50
N SER A 4 -12.83 19.93 -20.81
CA SER A 4 -14.20 20.08 -21.36
C SER A 4 -14.85 18.79 -21.87
N THR A 5 -14.25 17.61 -21.65
CA THR A 5 -14.94 16.31 -21.73
C THR A 5 -14.24 15.35 -20.77
N ALA A 6 -14.37 15.58 -19.46
CA ALA A 6 -13.84 14.65 -18.47
C ALA A 6 -14.60 13.31 -18.60
N GLY A 7 -13.92 12.27 -19.08
CA GLY A 7 -14.37 10.92 -18.79
C GLY A 7 -14.49 10.78 -17.27
N SER A 8 -15.52 10.06 -16.79
CA SER A 8 -15.65 9.80 -15.36
C SER A 8 -14.37 9.15 -14.84
N LEU A 9 -13.91 9.58 -13.66
CA LEU A 9 -12.87 8.84 -12.94
C LEU A 9 -13.48 7.52 -12.42
N ILE A 10 -12.61 6.64 -11.89
CA ILE A 10 -13.03 5.46 -11.14
C ILE A 10 -13.57 5.94 -9.79
N GLU A 11 -14.84 5.70 -9.50
CA GLU A 11 -15.56 6.21 -8.33
C GLU A 11 -16.01 5.10 -7.36
N THR A 12 -16.13 3.84 -7.82
CA THR A 12 -16.57 2.71 -6.99
C THR A 12 -15.69 1.47 -7.16
N ASN A 13 -15.76 0.54 -6.20
CA ASN A 13 -14.96 -0.69 -6.26
C ASN A 13 -15.32 -1.60 -7.44
N ASP A 14 -16.54 -1.49 -7.98
CA ASP A 14 -16.96 -2.18 -9.21
C ASP A 14 -16.20 -1.70 -10.45
N GLU A 15 -15.67 -0.48 -10.40
CA GLU A 15 -14.89 0.16 -11.47
C GLU A 15 -13.37 -0.01 -11.28
N ALA A 16 -12.94 -0.74 -10.25
CA ALA A 16 -11.53 -0.96 -9.94
C ALA A 16 -10.77 -1.60 -11.12
N ALA A 17 -9.57 -1.10 -11.39
CA ALA A 17 -8.70 -1.66 -12.41
C ALA A 17 -7.97 -2.89 -11.84
N LEU A 18 -8.44 -4.08 -12.23
CA LEU A 18 -7.95 -5.36 -11.73
C LEU A 18 -7.50 -6.27 -12.87
N PHE A 19 -6.31 -6.85 -12.75
CA PHE A 19 -5.90 -7.99 -13.57
C PHE A 19 -6.25 -9.28 -12.83
N ARG A 20 -7.24 -10.03 -13.34
CA ARG A 20 -7.79 -11.22 -12.69
C ARG A 20 -7.03 -12.48 -13.09
N TYR A 21 -6.76 -13.34 -12.12
CA TYR A 21 -6.14 -14.65 -12.34
C TYR A 21 -7.17 -15.77 -12.14
N PRO A 22 -7.14 -16.84 -12.97
CA PRO A 22 -7.97 -18.02 -12.75
C PRO A 22 -7.52 -18.86 -11.56
N GLY A 23 -6.29 -18.68 -11.07
CA GLY A 23 -5.76 -19.41 -9.91
C GLY A 23 -5.29 -20.84 -10.19
N THR A 24 -5.39 -21.30 -11.44
CA THR A 24 -4.87 -22.60 -11.88
C THR A 24 -3.36 -22.56 -12.08
N VAL A 25 -2.67 -23.69 -11.87
CA VAL A 25 -1.20 -23.80 -11.98
C VAL A 25 -0.72 -23.23 -13.33
N GLY A 26 0.30 -22.38 -13.30
CA GLY A 26 0.81 -21.66 -14.48
C GLY A 26 0.07 -20.36 -14.80
N ASN A 27 -1.14 -20.15 -14.27
CA ASN A 27 -1.95 -18.94 -14.44
C ASN A 27 -2.41 -18.39 -13.07
N GLN A 28 -1.46 -18.23 -12.15
CA GLN A 28 -1.70 -17.75 -10.79
C GLN A 28 -1.11 -16.37 -10.57
N ASN A 29 -1.60 -15.66 -9.56
CA ASN A 29 -0.98 -14.43 -9.07
C ASN A 29 0.53 -14.64 -8.81
N ALA A 30 1.35 -13.69 -9.23
CA ALA A 30 2.81 -13.79 -9.16
C ALA A 30 3.34 -14.00 -7.73
N TRP A 31 2.70 -13.39 -6.72
CA TRP A 31 3.09 -13.62 -5.32
C TRP A 31 2.90 -15.06 -4.91
N LYS A 32 1.79 -15.69 -5.32
CA LYS A 32 1.57 -17.12 -5.06
C LYS A 32 2.60 -17.98 -5.78
N GLN A 33 2.97 -17.64 -7.02
CA GLN A 33 3.99 -18.36 -7.77
C GLN A 33 5.35 -18.32 -7.05
N ILE A 34 5.74 -17.16 -6.50
CA ILE A 34 6.97 -17.02 -5.69
C ILE A 34 6.91 -17.94 -4.47
N VAL A 35 5.78 -17.92 -3.74
CA VAL A 35 5.61 -18.79 -2.55
C VAL A 35 5.79 -20.26 -2.91
N THR A 36 5.20 -20.71 -4.01
CA THR A 36 5.29 -22.12 -4.45
C THR A 36 6.64 -22.48 -5.06
N ALA A 37 7.37 -21.52 -5.63
CA ALA A 37 8.68 -21.76 -6.23
C ALA A 37 9.78 -21.93 -5.17
N PHE A 38 9.67 -21.24 -4.03
CA PHE A 38 10.69 -21.19 -2.98
C PHE A 38 10.22 -21.75 -1.64
N GLY A 39 9.02 -22.35 -1.59
CA GLY A 39 8.39 -22.81 -0.37
C GLY A 39 7.54 -24.06 -0.57
N THR A 40 7.22 -24.72 0.52
CA THR A 40 6.25 -25.82 0.57
C THR A 40 5.05 -25.40 1.41
N GLY A 41 3.84 -25.55 0.86
CA GLY A 41 2.59 -25.18 1.53
C GLY A 41 2.08 -23.76 1.22
N SER A 42 1.58 -23.08 2.25
CA SER A 42 1.06 -21.70 2.17
C SER A 42 2.05 -20.69 2.74
N ASN A 43 1.83 -19.40 2.46
CA ASN A 43 2.66 -18.33 3.02
C ASN A 43 2.63 -18.31 4.55
N GLU A 44 1.51 -18.71 5.16
CA GLU A 44 1.39 -18.86 6.61
C GLU A 44 2.24 -20.04 7.13
N SER A 45 2.27 -21.19 6.44
CA SER A 45 3.07 -22.35 6.88
C SER A 45 4.56 -22.25 6.54
N THR A 46 4.91 -21.60 5.43
CA THR A 46 6.30 -21.39 5.01
C THR A 46 6.92 -20.14 5.64
N ASN A 47 6.21 -19.46 6.54
CA ASN A 47 6.71 -18.30 7.27
C ASN A 47 7.12 -17.11 6.36
N TYR A 48 6.23 -16.69 5.46
CA TYR A 48 6.38 -15.41 4.77
C TYR A 48 5.94 -14.28 5.71
N PHE A 49 6.92 -13.67 6.36
CA PHE A 49 6.69 -12.72 7.45
C PHE A 49 6.24 -11.33 6.98
N GLY A 50 5.37 -10.73 7.77
CA GLY A 50 4.79 -9.42 7.54
C GLY A 50 3.81 -9.05 8.65
N PRO A 51 3.44 -7.76 8.79
CA PRO A 51 3.87 -6.65 7.94
C PRO A 51 5.16 -6.00 8.49
N SER A 52 5.65 -4.95 7.81
CA SER A 52 6.78 -4.16 8.34
C SER A 52 6.38 -3.44 9.64
N PRO A 53 7.34 -3.03 10.50
CA PRO A 53 7.01 -2.24 11.69
C PRO A 53 6.24 -0.96 11.39
N VAL A 54 6.50 -0.33 10.24
CA VAL A 54 5.77 0.87 9.79
C VAL A 54 4.30 0.55 9.54
N ILE A 55 4.02 -0.45 8.71
CA ILE A 55 2.63 -0.86 8.42
C ILE A 55 1.96 -1.35 9.71
N ARG A 56 2.65 -2.14 10.54
CA ARG A 56 2.10 -2.62 11.82
C ARG A 56 1.72 -1.49 12.76
N GLY A 57 2.55 -0.45 12.83
CA GLY A 57 2.26 0.74 13.64
C GLY A 57 1.02 1.48 13.15
N LEU A 58 0.95 1.71 11.84
CA LEU A 58 -0.20 2.37 11.19
C LEU A 58 -1.51 1.57 11.33
N LEU A 59 -1.44 0.25 11.46
CA LEU A 59 -2.60 -0.63 11.60
C LEU A 59 -3.00 -0.89 13.06
N THR A 60 -2.52 -0.10 14.02
CA THR A 60 -2.94 -0.26 15.43
C THR A 60 -4.43 0.11 15.58
N GLY A 61 -5.25 -0.88 15.93
CA GLY A 61 -6.71 -0.73 16.00
C GLY A 61 -7.41 -0.75 14.64
N ASP A 62 -6.69 -1.05 13.57
CA ASP A 62 -7.22 -1.09 12.21
C ASP A 62 -7.68 -2.51 11.83
N PRO A 63 -8.91 -2.69 11.32
CA PRO A 63 -9.43 -4.02 10.98
C PRO A 63 -8.66 -4.69 9.83
N ARG A 64 -7.93 -3.94 9.00
CA ARG A 64 -7.10 -4.51 7.91
C ARG A 64 -5.98 -5.39 8.44
N LEU A 65 -5.51 -5.20 9.68
CA LEU A 65 -4.44 -6.01 10.25
C LEU A 65 -4.78 -7.50 10.22
N ALA A 66 -6.00 -7.85 10.63
CA ALA A 66 -6.46 -9.24 10.69
C ALA A 66 -6.76 -9.81 9.28
N LEU A 67 -7.11 -8.95 8.31
CA LEU A 67 -7.29 -9.34 6.91
C LEU A 67 -5.96 -9.66 6.24
N TRP A 68 -4.93 -8.85 6.50
CA TRP A 68 -3.65 -8.92 5.81
C TRP A 68 -2.66 -9.88 6.43
N CYS A 69 -2.78 -10.10 7.74
CA CYS A 69 -1.80 -10.84 8.50
C CYS A 69 -2.46 -11.95 9.33
N VAL A 70 -1.63 -12.92 9.72
CA VAL A 70 -1.90 -13.83 10.82
C VAL A 70 -0.87 -13.65 11.89
N ASP A 71 -1.28 -13.91 13.12
CA ASP A 71 -0.44 -13.71 14.27
C ASP A 71 0.67 -14.76 14.38
N GLY A 72 1.74 -14.40 15.07
CA GLY A 72 2.72 -15.33 15.58
C GLY A 72 2.27 -15.95 16.91
N THR A 73 3.20 -16.61 17.59
CA THR A 73 2.92 -17.27 18.89
C THR A 73 2.59 -16.30 20.02
N ASN A 74 2.86 -15.00 19.87
CA ASN A 74 2.67 -13.99 20.92
C ASN A 74 1.29 -13.33 20.93
N GLY A 75 0.46 -13.51 19.88
CA GLY A 75 -0.92 -13.03 19.89
C GLY A 75 -1.08 -11.50 19.81
N ASN A 76 -0.12 -10.78 19.21
CA ASN A 76 -0.11 -9.32 19.10
C ASN A 76 0.26 -8.78 17.70
N PHE A 77 0.28 -9.65 16.69
CA PHE A 77 0.76 -9.37 15.34
C PHE A 77 2.15 -8.72 15.32
N GLU A 78 3.10 -9.29 16.05
CA GLU A 78 4.44 -8.72 16.20
C GLU A 78 5.16 -8.58 14.84
N ALA A 79 5.47 -7.35 14.44
CA ALA A 79 6.31 -7.10 13.27
C ALA A 79 7.79 -7.20 13.64
N ARG A 80 8.59 -7.80 12.76
CA ARG A 80 10.05 -7.88 12.96
C ARG A 80 10.72 -6.54 12.60
N PRO A 81 11.66 -6.02 13.42
CA PRO A 81 12.49 -4.89 13.03
C PRO A 81 13.25 -5.15 11.71
N ILE A 82 13.37 -4.11 10.89
CA ILE A 82 14.12 -4.16 9.63
C ILE A 82 15.58 -4.51 9.93
N GLY A 83 16.18 -5.36 9.10
CA GLY A 83 17.58 -5.81 9.26
C GLY A 83 17.75 -6.98 10.23
N GLN A 84 16.66 -7.58 10.72
CA GLN A 84 16.71 -8.76 11.57
C GLN A 84 15.90 -9.90 10.98
N PHE A 85 16.39 -11.14 11.16
CA PHE A 85 15.65 -12.32 10.73
C PHE A 85 14.43 -12.55 11.64
N PRO A 86 13.23 -12.75 11.06
CA PRO A 86 12.03 -13.09 11.81
C PRO A 86 12.04 -14.56 12.28
N GLY A 87 11.11 -14.88 13.18
CA GLY A 87 10.89 -16.21 13.75
C GLY A 87 9.43 -16.40 14.16
N PHE A 88 9.05 -17.57 14.66
CA PHE A 88 7.64 -17.98 14.85
C PHE A 88 6.75 -17.06 15.70
N ALA A 89 7.36 -16.24 16.58
CA ALA A 89 6.69 -15.21 17.36
C ALA A 89 6.13 -14.05 16.52
N HIS A 90 6.65 -13.84 15.31
CA HIS A 90 6.31 -12.71 14.46
C HIS A 90 5.15 -13.04 13.52
N ALA A 91 4.39 -12.00 13.16
CA ALA A 91 3.29 -12.08 12.23
C ALA A 91 3.75 -12.51 10.83
N ARG A 92 2.82 -13.15 10.12
CA ARG A 92 2.99 -13.59 8.73
C ARG A 92 1.90 -12.97 7.87
N TYR A 93 2.16 -12.81 6.59
CA TYR A 93 1.09 -12.48 5.66
C TYR A 93 0.05 -13.58 5.64
N SER A 94 -1.22 -13.20 5.58
CA SER A 94 -2.31 -14.15 5.56
C SER A 94 -2.51 -14.75 4.17
N ASP A 95 -2.97 -16.00 4.12
CA ASP A 95 -3.40 -16.67 2.88
C ASP A 95 -4.54 -15.89 2.18
N ASN A 96 -5.25 -15.02 2.91
CA ASN A 96 -6.22 -14.07 2.37
C ASN A 96 -5.60 -13.08 1.35
N VAL A 97 -4.32 -12.73 1.51
CA VAL A 97 -3.62 -11.74 0.67
C VAL A 97 -2.52 -12.35 -0.21
N ILE A 98 -2.16 -13.62 -0.03
CA ILE A 98 -1.31 -14.35 -0.99
C ILE A 98 -2.04 -15.61 -1.44
N ARG A 99 -2.73 -15.50 -2.58
CA ARG A 99 -3.53 -16.58 -3.16
C ARG A 99 -3.48 -16.55 -4.68
N GLY A 100 -3.62 -17.72 -5.29
CA GLY A 100 -3.38 -17.88 -6.73
C GLY A 100 -4.38 -17.11 -7.60
N ASP A 101 -5.56 -16.86 -7.07
CA ASP A 101 -6.68 -16.16 -7.71
C ASP A 101 -6.89 -14.73 -7.19
N LEU A 102 -5.99 -14.21 -6.34
CA LEU A 102 -6.03 -12.79 -5.97
C LEU A 102 -5.78 -11.94 -7.21
N PRO A 103 -6.68 -11.02 -7.60
CA PRO A 103 -6.39 -10.11 -8.70
C PRO A 103 -5.18 -9.23 -8.38
N SER A 104 -4.37 -8.94 -9.39
CA SER A 104 -3.39 -7.86 -9.30
C SER A 104 -4.14 -6.54 -9.37
N ILE A 105 -4.01 -5.75 -8.31
CA ILE A 105 -4.64 -4.44 -8.19
C ILE A 105 -3.79 -3.43 -8.96
N TRP A 106 -4.38 -2.70 -9.91
CA TRP A 106 -3.68 -1.64 -10.63
C TRP A 106 -4.14 -0.27 -10.16
N TYR A 107 -5.44 -0.12 -9.88
CA TYR A 107 -6.02 1.14 -9.44
C TYR A 107 -7.31 0.91 -8.65
N LEU A 108 -7.48 1.57 -7.50
CA LEU A 108 -8.73 1.55 -6.72
C LEU A 108 -9.38 2.95 -6.66
N PRO A 109 -10.71 3.05 -6.54
CA PRO A 109 -11.40 4.33 -6.29
C PRO A 109 -10.87 5.06 -5.06
N ALA A 110 -10.43 4.31 -4.04
CA ALA A 110 -9.80 4.84 -2.83
C ALA A 110 -8.65 5.82 -3.13
N GLU A 111 -7.86 5.55 -4.18
CA GLU A 111 -6.80 6.46 -4.62
C GLU A 111 -7.36 7.82 -5.04
N VAL A 112 -8.45 7.86 -5.81
CA VAL A 112 -9.13 9.09 -6.24
C VAL A 112 -9.65 9.86 -5.04
N SER A 113 -10.30 9.16 -4.12
CA SER A 113 -10.80 9.74 -2.87
C SER A 113 -9.67 10.39 -2.07
N PHE A 114 -8.54 9.71 -1.90
CA PHE A 114 -7.38 10.30 -1.21
C PHE A 114 -6.75 11.47 -1.98
N TYR A 115 -6.67 11.41 -3.32
CA TYR A 115 -6.19 12.53 -4.12
C TYR A 115 -7.10 13.76 -3.98
N ARG A 116 -8.42 13.58 -3.97
CA ARG A 116 -9.37 14.68 -3.75
C ARG A 116 -9.22 15.28 -2.37
N ALA A 117 -9.15 14.45 -1.33
CA ALA A 117 -8.91 14.90 0.03
C ALA A 117 -7.61 15.71 0.13
N GLU A 118 -6.52 15.23 -0.47
CA GLU A 118 -5.24 15.91 -0.49
C GLU A 118 -5.30 17.25 -1.23
N LEU A 119 -5.91 17.30 -2.42
CA LEU A 119 -6.05 18.51 -3.22
C LEU A 119 -6.90 19.57 -2.52
N ILE A 120 -7.93 19.18 -1.77
CA ILE A 120 -8.74 20.09 -0.94
C ILE A 120 -7.90 20.66 0.20
N VAL A 121 -7.17 19.81 0.93
CA VAL A 121 -6.28 20.25 2.03
C VAL A 121 -5.18 21.21 1.52
N LYS A 122 -4.70 20.99 0.29
CA LYS A 122 -3.74 21.88 -0.38
C LYS A 122 -4.37 23.15 -0.97
N GLY A 123 -5.69 23.31 -0.91
CA GLY A 123 -6.41 24.46 -1.47
C GLY A 123 -6.40 24.51 -3.01
N VAL A 124 -6.13 23.39 -3.68
CA VAL A 124 -6.12 23.31 -5.16
C VAL A 124 -7.54 23.21 -5.71
N ILE A 125 -8.43 22.52 -5.00
CA ILE A 125 -9.86 22.41 -5.32
C ILE A 125 -10.69 22.70 -4.05
N SER A 126 -11.96 23.05 -4.23
CA SER A 126 -12.92 23.21 -3.14
C SER A 126 -13.62 21.90 -2.80
N GLY A 127 -13.95 21.66 -1.52
CA GLY A 127 -14.76 20.53 -1.09
C GLY A 127 -14.60 20.25 0.41
N ASP A 128 -15.16 19.14 0.87
CA ASP A 128 -14.94 18.62 2.22
C ASP A 128 -13.85 17.53 2.18
N ALA A 129 -12.66 17.86 2.67
CA ALA A 129 -11.53 16.92 2.69
C ALA A 129 -11.81 15.70 3.57
N ASN A 130 -12.46 15.89 4.72
CA ASN A 130 -12.76 14.81 5.66
C ASN A 130 -13.76 13.82 5.07
N SER A 131 -14.72 14.29 4.26
CA SER A 131 -15.64 13.41 3.52
C SER A 131 -14.88 12.48 2.57
N PHE A 132 -14.02 13.01 1.70
CA PHE A 132 -13.24 12.19 0.77
C PHE A 132 -12.19 11.31 1.46
N TYR A 133 -11.58 11.79 2.55
CA TYR A 133 -10.66 10.99 3.36
C TYR A 133 -11.38 9.75 3.92
N ARG A 134 -12.56 9.93 4.52
CA ARG A 134 -13.35 8.82 5.05
C ARG A 134 -13.88 7.91 3.95
N GLN A 135 -14.29 8.47 2.81
CA GLN A 135 -14.68 7.70 1.64
C GLN A 135 -13.55 6.77 1.18
N GLY A 136 -12.33 7.29 1.03
CA GLY A 136 -11.18 6.45 0.62
C GLY A 136 -10.87 5.34 1.63
N VAL A 137 -11.03 5.60 2.94
CA VAL A 137 -10.88 4.55 3.96
C VAL A 137 -12.00 3.52 3.89
N THR A 138 -13.24 3.93 3.65
CA THR A 138 -14.36 3.01 3.41
C THR A 138 -14.10 2.13 2.19
N GLU A 139 -13.75 2.72 1.05
CA GLU A 139 -13.53 2.02 -0.22
C GLU A 139 -12.43 0.96 -0.10
N VAL A 140 -11.30 1.27 0.57
CA VAL A 140 -10.23 0.28 0.78
C VAL A 140 -10.64 -0.82 1.77
N LEU A 141 -11.47 -0.52 2.77
CA LEU A 141 -11.97 -1.50 3.72
C LEU A 141 -13.00 -2.44 3.10
N GLU A 142 -13.92 -1.90 2.32
CA GLU A 142 -14.88 -2.66 1.51
C GLU A 142 -14.12 -3.53 0.51
N PHE A 143 -13.10 -2.97 -0.16
CA PHE A 143 -12.29 -3.75 -1.07
C PHE A 143 -11.70 -4.96 -0.36
N TRP A 144 -10.86 -4.76 0.67
CA TRP A 144 -10.17 -5.86 1.36
C TRP A 144 -11.07 -6.78 2.19
N GLY A 145 -12.18 -6.25 2.71
CA GLY A 145 -13.09 -6.94 3.62
C GLY A 145 -14.31 -7.55 2.96
N GLN A 146 -14.63 -7.21 1.71
CA GLN A 146 -15.88 -7.63 1.05
C GLN A 146 -15.68 -7.91 -0.44
N ASP A 147 -15.14 -6.96 -1.19
CA ASP A 147 -15.22 -6.99 -2.66
C ASP A 147 -14.12 -7.80 -3.35
N ILE A 148 -13.07 -8.20 -2.62
CA ILE A 148 -12.05 -9.09 -3.20
C ILE A 148 -12.70 -10.44 -3.56
N PRO A 149 -12.70 -10.83 -4.85
CA PRO A 149 -13.23 -12.13 -5.25
C PRO A 149 -12.52 -13.23 -4.49
N GLY A 150 -13.23 -14.17 -3.85
CA GLY A 150 -12.65 -15.30 -3.11
C GLY A 150 -11.91 -14.94 -1.81
N ALA A 151 -12.24 -13.80 -1.19
CA ALA A 151 -11.77 -13.45 0.14
C ALA A 151 -12.01 -14.60 1.15
N GLN A 152 -11.01 -14.86 1.99
CA GLN A 152 -11.07 -15.87 3.06
C GLN A 152 -11.40 -15.25 4.42
N LYS A 153 -11.16 -13.94 4.56
CA LYS A 153 -11.49 -13.14 5.72
C LYS A 153 -12.28 -11.92 5.25
N THR A 154 -13.30 -11.54 6.00
CA THR A 154 -14.21 -10.46 5.63
C THR A 154 -14.47 -9.53 6.81
N LEU A 155 -15.02 -8.36 6.52
CA LEU A 155 -15.53 -7.39 7.49
C LEU A 155 -17.02 -7.16 7.27
N SER A 156 -17.77 -7.01 8.35
CA SER A 156 -19.16 -6.56 8.29
C SER A 156 -19.24 -5.05 8.04
N ASN A 157 -20.36 -4.59 7.49
CA ASN A 157 -20.65 -3.15 7.33
C ASN A 157 -20.56 -2.40 8.66
N THR A 158 -20.92 -3.05 9.78
CA THR A 158 -20.83 -2.48 11.12
C THR A 158 -19.38 -2.26 11.54
N GLU A 159 -18.48 -3.21 11.29
CA GLU A 159 -17.05 -3.06 11.59
C GLU A 159 -16.43 -1.93 10.78
N ILE A 160 -16.72 -1.87 9.47
CA ILE A 160 -16.24 -0.81 8.57
C ILE A 160 -16.73 0.56 9.04
N SER A 161 -18.05 0.72 9.23
CA SER A 161 -18.63 2.01 9.65
C SER A 161 -18.19 2.44 11.05
N THR A 162 -18.02 1.50 11.99
CA THR A 162 -17.49 1.79 13.33
C THR A 162 -16.06 2.31 13.25
N PHE A 163 -15.19 1.65 12.48
CA PHE A 163 -13.81 2.11 12.31
C PHE A 163 -13.74 3.47 11.63
N VAL A 164 -14.44 3.64 10.50
CA VAL A 164 -14.44 4.88 9.71
C VAL A 164 -14.99 6.06 10.53
N SER A 165 -16.07 5.86 11.29
CA SER A 165 -16.63 6.91 12.17
C SER A 165 -15.70 7.26 13.33
N GLY A 166 -14.95 6.28 13.85
CA GLY A 166 -13.95 6.46 14.91
C GLY A 166 -12.69 7.22 14.49
N LEU A 167 -12.44 7.40 13.19
CA LEU A 167 -11.32 8.22 12.71
C LEU A 167 -11.45 9.67 13.18
N ALA A 168 -10.32 10.30 13.51
CA ALA A 168 -10.27 11.72 13.81
C ALA A 168 -10.71 12.57 12.61
N ASP A 169 -11.41 13.67 12.86
CA ASP A 169 -11.78 14.63 11.82
C ASP A 169 -10.56 15.44 11.36
N ILE A 170 -10.20 15.31 10.09
CA ILE A 170 -9.03 15.98 9.52
C ILE A 170 -9.28 17.47 9.24
N ASN A 171 -10.53 17.94 9.17
CA ASN A 171 -10.83 19.36 8.95
C ASN A 171 -10.43 20.22 10.16
N GLY A 172 -10.38 19.63 11.36
CA GLY A 172 -9.90 20.28 12.58
C GLY A 172 -8.38 20.24 12.77
N MET A 173 -7.64 19.62 11.86
CA MET A 173 -6.19 19.45 11.97
C MET A 173 -5.45 20.59 11.28
N THR A 174 -4.17 20.76 11.64
CA THR A 174 -3.25 21.56 10.80
C THR A 174 -3.11 20.92 9.43
N THR A 175 -2.81 21.71 8.39
CA THR A 175 -2.56 21.20 7.03
C THR A 175 -1.57 20.03 7.03
N THR A 176 -0.45 20.15 7.75
CA THR A 176 0.57 19.08 7.85
C THR A 176 0.02 17.80 8.47
N ASN A 177 -0.79 17.90 9.53
CA ASN A 177 -1.37 16.73 10.20
C ASN A 177 -2.45 16.08 9.32
N ALA A 178 -3.29 16.87 8.65
CA ALA A 178 -4.28 16.36 7.70
C ALA A 178 -3.62 15.63 6.52
N LEU A 179 -2.58 16.23 5.92
CA LEU A 179 -1.80 15.59 4.85
C LEU A 179 -1.10 14.32 5.32
N THR A 180 -0.64 14.27 6.58
CA THR A 180 -0.05 13.06 7.17
C THR A 180 -1.11 11.97 7.36
N ALA A 181 -2.31 12.30 7.83
CA ALA A 181 -3.41 11.34 7.97
C ALA A 181 -3.81 10.74 6.61
N ILE A 182 -4.00 11.59 5.59
CA ILE A 182 -4.32 11.16 4.22
C ILE A 182 -3.18 10.31 3.64
N GLY A 183 -1.93 10.78 3.75
CA GLY A 183 -0.76 10.08 3.21
C GLY A 183 -0.53 8.71 3.83
N ASN A 184 -0.80 8.54 5.14
CA ASN A 184 -0.72 7.24 5.80
C ASN A 184 -1.79 6.26 5.28
N GLN A 185 -3.02 6.73 5.08
CA GLN A 185 -4.09 5.90 4.52
C GLN A 185 -3.85 5.56 3.04
N GLN A 186 -3.34 6.51 2.27
CA GLN A 186 -2.89 6.28 0.88
C GLN A 186 -1.75 5.26 0.82
N TYR A 187 -0.75 5.34 1.72
CA TYR A 187 0.31 4.33 1.79
C TYR A 187 -0.23 2.94 2.12
N LEU A 188 -1.15 2.83 3.08
CA LEU A 188 -1.79 1.56 3.42
C LEU A 188 -2.63 1.01 2.26
N GLU A 189 -3.31 1.88 1.51
CA GLU A 189 -4.08 1.50 0.34
C GLU A 189 -3.20 0.81 -0.71
N THR A 190 -1.94 1.24 -0.85
CA THR A 190 -0.96 0.65 -1.78
C THR A 190 -0.31 -0.66 -1.33
N PHE A 191 -0.81 -1.30 -0.26
CA PHE A 191 -0.21 -2.48 0.37
C PHE A 191 0.28 -3.54 -0.64
N TRP A 192 -0.52 -3.85 -1.66
CA TRP A 192 -0.21 -4.85 -2.70
C TRP A 192 0.30 -4.27 -4.03
N ARG A 193 0.58 -2.97 -4.08
CA ARG A 193 1.17 -2.23 -5.19
C ARG A 193 2.47 -1.55 -4.72
N PRO A 194 3.55 -2.31 -4.46
CA PRO A 194 4.75 -1.79 -3.78
C PRO A 194 5.44 -0.65 -4.55
N MET A 195 5.38 -0.65 -5.88
CA MET A 195 5.91 0.45 -6.70
C MET A 195 5.13 1.75 -6.47
N GLU A 196 3.80 1.65 -6.32
CA GLU A 196 2.95 2.80 -6.05
C GLU A 196 3.16 3.31 -4.62
N GLY A 197 3.22 2.42 -3.63
CA GLY A 197 3.59 2.78 -2.26
C GLY A 197 4.96 3.47 -2.18
N TRP A 198 5.94 2.99 -2.97
CA TRP A 198 7.25 3.63 -3.07
C TRP A 198 7.20 5.00 -3.73
N ASN A 199 6.35 5.20 -4.74
CA ASN A 199 6.10 6.51 -5.35
C ASN A 199 5.45 7.47 -4.35
N HIS A 200 4.40 7.03 -3.64
CA HIS A 200 3.70 7.84 -2.66
C HIS A 200 4.62 8.31 -1.54
N VAL A 201 5.37 7.41 -0.90
CA VAL A 201 6.28 7.79 0.19
C VAL A 201 7.32 8.80 -0.30
N ARG A 202 7.82 8.67 -1.53
CA ARG A 202 8.76 9.64 -2.10
C ARG A 202 8.10 11.00 -2.39
N ARG A 203 6.84 11.01 -2.84
CA ARG A 203 6.08 12.24 -3.14
C ARG A 203 5.57 12.96 -1.89
N THR A 204 5.08 12.22 -0.89
CA THR A 204 4.42 12.78 0.31
C THR A 204 5.36 12.87 1.49
N LYS A 205 6.45 12.09 1.50
CA LYS A 205 7.31 11.83 2.67
C LYS A 205 6.56 11.17 3.84
N VAL A 206 5.42 10.53 3.55
CA VAL A 206 4.51 9.91 4.52
C VAL A 206 4.20 8.45 4.12
N PRO A 207 4.28 7.49 5.04
CA PRO A 207 4.87 7.61 6.37
C PRO A 207 6.38 7.95 6.29
N ASN A 208 6.93 8.44 7.40
CA ASN A 208 8.37 8.65 7.48
C ASN A 208 9.08 7.29 7.51
N ILE A 209 9.74 6.91 6.42
CA ILE A 209 10.53 5.68 6.31
C ILE A 209 12.01 6.05 6.27
N GLY A 210 12.71 5.73 7.36
CA GLY A 210 14.15 5.93 7.48
C GLY A 210 14.97 4.93 6.63
N ALA A 211 16.28 5.15 6.60
CA ALA A 211 17.21 4.18 6.04
C ALA A 211 17.15 2.84 6.79
N ALA A 212 17.35 1.75 6.06
CA ALA A 212 17.51 0.43 6.68
C ALA A 212 18.81 0.39 7.51
N PRO A 213 18.85 -0.35 8.63
CA PRO A 213 20.09 -0.56 9.39
C PRO A 213 21.21 -1.09 8.49
N GLY A 214 22.39 -0.47 8.57
CA GLY A 214 23.55 -0.83 7.76
C GLY A 214 23.53 -0.29 6.32
N ALA A 215 22.53 0.51 5.93
CA ALA A 215 22.52 1.17 4.63
C ALA A 215 23.63 2.23 4.53
N THR A 216 24.19 2.39 3.32
CA THR A 216 25.17 3.44 2.99
C THR A 216 24.53 4.79 2.67
N ILE A 217 23.20 4.83 2.56
CA ILE A 217 22.39 6.03 2.34
C ILE A 217 21.57 6.36 3.60
N SER A 218 21.29 7.63 3.84
CA SER A 218 20.57 8.10 5.03
C SER A 218 19.04 8.13 4.87
N THR A 219 18.52 7.78 3.69
CA THR A 219 17.09 7.74 3.39
C THR A 219 16.66 6.35 2.91
N MET A 220 15.36 6.14 2.74
CA MET A 220 14.86 5.15 1.80
C MET A 220 15.48 5.36 0.41
N LEU A 221 15.63 4.27 -0.36
CA LEU A 221 16.02 4.33 -1.77
C LEU A 221 15.11 5.29 -2.55
N LYS A 222 15.66 6.22 -3.32
CA LYS A 222 14.87 7.17 -4.13
C LYS A 222 14.89 6.88 -5.61
N ARG A 223 15.84 6.08 -6.09
CA ARG A 223 15.95 5.69 -7.51
C ARG A 223 16.74 4.42 -7.68
N PHE A 224 16.55 3.79 -8.84
CA PHE A 224 17.45 2.78 -9.36
C PHE A 224 18.45 3.42 -10.32
N ASN A 225 19.61 2.78 -10.45
CA ASN A 225 20.58 3.13 -11.46
C ASN A 225 20.15 2.57 -12.82
N TYR A 226 20.53 3.26 -13.89
CA TYR A 226 20.53 2.69 -15.23
C TYR A 226 21.37 1.41 -15.25
N PRO A 227 20.92 0.36 -15.97
CA PRO A 227 21.65 -0.88 -16.04
C PRO A 227 23.01 -0.68 -16.73
N PRO A 228 24.03 -1.48 -16.38
CA PRO A 228 25.35 -1.39 -16.99
C PRO A 228 25.32 -1.53 -18.52
N ASP A 229 24.44 -2.41 -19.04
CA ASP A 229 24.31 -2.64 -20.48
C ASP A 229 23.83 -1.39 -21.24
N GLU A 230 22.93 -0.60 -20.65
CA GLU A 230 22.48 0.68 -21.20
C GLU A 230 23.61 1.71 -21.18
N SER A 231 24.40 1.73 -20.10
CA SER A 231 25.54 2.64 -19.97
C SER A 231 26.68 2.28 -20.95
N GLY A 232 26.83 0.99 -21.27
CA GLY A 232 27.86 0.49 -22.19
C GLY A 232 27.45 0.57 -23.66
N SER A 233 26.15 0.41 -23.95
CA SER A 233 25.65 0.31 -25.34
C SER A 233 25.10 1.64 -25.88
N ASN A 234 24.64 2.53 -25.01
CA ASN A 234 24.10 3.83 -25.39
C ASN A 234 25.02 4.96 -24.89
N PRO A 235 25.80 5.60 -25.78
CA PRO A 235 26.73 6.68 -25.39
C PRO A 235 26.01 7.94 -24.89
N ASN A 236 24.70 8.06 -25.09
CA ASN A 236 23.90 9.18 -24.60
C ASN A 236 23.27 8.93 -23.23
N THR A 237 23.53 7.77 -22.61
CA THR A 237 22.99 7.45 -21.27
C THR A 237 23.47 8.49 -20.25
N PRO A 238 22.57 9.15 -19.52
CA PRO A 238 22.96 10.07 -18.47
C PRO A 238 23.77 9.37 -17.37
N PRO A 239 24.70 10.06 -16.70
CA PRO A 239 25.43 9.46 -15.60
C PRO A 239 24.47 9.05 -14.47
N ASN A 240 24.74 7.89 -13.88
CA ASN A 240 24.01 7.45 -12.69
C ASN A 240 24.25 8.42 -11.54
N LEU A 241 23.16 8.92 -10.94
CA LEU A 241 23.21 9.69 -9.70
C LEU A 241 23.18 8.74 -8.50
N LEU A 242 23.55 9.25 -7.32
CA LEU A 242 23.39 8.48 -6.07
C LEU A 242 21.92 8.10 -5.85
N THR A 243 21.70 6.93 -5.25
CA THR A 243 20.37 6.34 -5.14
C THR A 243 19.45 7.02 -4.13
N ASP A 244 19.98 7.96 -3.36
CA ASP A 244 19.29 8.83 -2.40
C ASP A 244 19.06 10.26 -2.92
N VAL A 245 19.46 10.54 -4.17
CA VAL A 245 19.11 11.78 -4.87
C VAL A 245 17.63 11.72 -5.27
N PRO A 246 16.82 12.73 -4.90
CA PRO A 246 15.41 12.78 -5.23
C PRO A 246 15.15 12.71 -6.74
N GLN A 247 14.07 12.05 -7.14
CA GLN A 247 13.51 12.18 -8.49
C GLN A 247 12.91 13.57 -8.72
N TRP A 248 12.72 13.97 -9.98
CA TRP A 248 12.24 15.32 -10.34
C TRP A 248 10.86 15.67 -9.76
N PHE A 249 10.06 14.67 -9.38
CA PHE A 249 8.71 14.86 -8.80
C PHE A 249 8.72 14.95 -7.27
N GLU A 250 9.86 14.69 -6.64
CA GLU A 250 10.03 14.74 -5.20
C GLU A 250 10.36 16.18 -4.76
N ASN A 251 9.32 17.00 -4.55
CA ASN A 251 9.43 18.40 -4.11
C ASN A 251 9.18 18.56 -2.60
#